data_AF-A0A7S4BAQ4-F1
#
_entry.id   AF-A0A7S4BAQ4-F1
#
_cell.length_a   1.000
_cell.length_b   1.000
_cell.length_c   1.000
_cell.angle_alpha   90.00
_cell.angle_beta   90.00
_cell.angle_gamma   90.00
#
_symmetry.space_group_name_H-M   'P 1'
#
loop_
_entity.id
_entity.type
_entity.pdbx_description
1 polymer ?
#
loop_
_entity_poly.entity_id
_entity_poly.type
_entity_poly.pdbx_seq_one_letter_code
_entity_poly.pdbx_strand_id
1 'polypeptide(L)'
;EIALQPAVMMRALVFAAALSSAAATLELTPDTFEEQVFKSGKSAFIKFFAPWCGHCKKMKPDWDTLATEYESSDKVLIADVDCTAAGKSLCDKYGVKGFPTIKYFNPPDEEGEDYKGGRSLSDLKKFAAELGPGCSVDTMENCSDEQKAELQTYIDMSAEDRAKMLEDLKTELKTAEEKHDTLLKELQATYKESMDKVEALKEASAPKIKLLKAATPSAKKEAVKDEM
;
A
#
# COMPACT_ATOMS: atom_id res chain seq x y z
N GLU A 1 -13.75 77.80 29.71
CA GLU A 1 -14.37 77.06 28.59
C GLU A 1 -13.40 75.96 28.16
N ILE A 2 -13.78 74.69 28.35
CA ILE A 2 -12.95 73.52 28.04
C ILE A 2 -13.64 72.79 26.90
N ALA A 3 -12.99 72.76 25.74
CA ALA A 3 -13.48 72.12 24.53
C ALA A 3 -13.38 70.58 24.64
N LEU A 4 -14.49 69.92 24.37
CA LEU A 4 -14.67 68.47 24.35
C LEU A 4 -14.14 67.93 23.00
N GLN A 5 -13.16 67.03 23.02
CA GLN A 5 -12.77 66.24 21.85
C GLN A 5 -13.56 64.92 21.80
N PRO A 6 -14.00 64.43 20.62
CA PRO A 6 -14.71 63.17 20.52
C PRO A 6 -13.74 61.99 20.57
N ALA A 7 -14.04 61.03 21.45
CA ALA A 7 -13.34 59.77 21.59
C ALA A 7 -13.50 58.91 20.33
N VAL A 8 -12.39 58.60 19.66
CA VAL A 8 -12.34 57.61 18.59
C VAL A 8 -12.30 56.22 19.25
N MET A 9 -13.41 55.50 19.24
CA MET A 9 -13.45 54.10 19.64
C MET A 9 -12.68 53.24 18.63
N MET A 10 -11.47 52.83 19.00
CA MET A 10 -10.69 51.81 18.29
C MET A 10 -11.34 50.44 18.56
N ARG A 11 -12.04 49.89 17.57
CA ARG A 11 -12.54 48.50 17.62
C ARG A 11 -11.33 47.55 17.55
N ALA A 12 -10.96 46.97 18.68
CA ALA A 12 -10.01 45.85 18.71
C ALA A 12 -10.66 44.62 18.05
N LEU A 13 -10.25 44.31 16.82
CA LEU A 13 -10.51 43.02 16.19
C LEU A 13 -9.63 41.98 16.88
N VAL A 14 -10.21 41.25 17.83
CA VAL A 14 -9.62 40.03 18.36
C VAL A 14 -9.75 38.96 17.28
N PHE A 15 -8.69 38.76 16.50
CA PHE A 15 -8.56 37.57 15.67
C PHE A 15 -8.36 36.38 16.61
N ALA A 16 -9.44 35.67 16.90
CA ALA A 16 -9.36 34.33 17.46
C ALA A 16 -8.69 33.44 16.39
N ALA A 17 -7.38 33.21 16.55
CA ALA A 17 -6.70 32.15 15.81
C ALA A 17 -7.32 30.82 16.27
N ALA A 18 -8.21 30.26 15.45
CA ALA A 18 -8.63 28.88 15.59
C ALA A 18 -7.37 28.03 15.36
N LEU A 19 -6.75 27.54 16.44
CA LEU A 19 -5.82 26.43 16.36
C LEU A 19 -6.63 25.22 15.89
N SER A 20 -6.63 25.00 14.58
CA SER A 20 -7.03 23.72 14.02
C SER A 20 -5.96 22.73 14.44
N SER A 21 -6.20 21.99 15.54
CA SER A 21 -5.41 20.82 15.88
C SER A 21 -5.62 19.79 14.78
N ALA A 22 -4.78 19.80 13.76
CA ALA A 22 -4.66 18.65 12.88
C ALA A 22 -4.15 17.51 13.76
N ALA A 23 -5.03 16.56 14.07
CA ALA A 23 -4.66 15.35 14.80
C ALA A 23 -3.52 14.67 14.03
N ALA A 24 -2.33 14.65 14.61
CA ALA A 24 -1.19 13.98 14.03
C ALA A 24 -1.35 12.48 14.30
N THR A 25 -1.30 11.67 13.24
CA THR A 25 -1.19 10.21 13.36
C THR A 25 0.05 9.87 14.20
N LEU A 26 -0.02 8.79 15.00
CA LEU A 26 1.14 8.31 15.74
C LEU A 26 2.28 7.92 14.78
N GLU A 27 3.42 8.61 14.89
CA GLU A 27 4.62 8.29 14.11
C GLU A 27 5.48 7.27 14.88
N LEU A 28 5.73 6.12 14.26
CA LEU A 28 6.57 5.06 14.79
C LEU A 28 8.01 5.23 14.34
N THR A 29 8.91 4.99 15.29
CA THR A 29 10.35 4.98 15.10
C THR A 29 10.90 3.61 15.47
N PRO A 30 12.15 3.27 15.11
CA PRO A 30 12.75 2.00 15.50
C PRO A 30 12.66 1.72 17.00
N ASP A 31 12.74 2.76 17.82
CA ASP A 31 12.70 2.66 19.29
C ASP A 31 11.29 2.36 19.83
N THR A 32 10.23 2.75 19.10
CA THR A 32 8.84 2.60 19.53
C THR A 32 8.09 1.50 18.80
N PHE A 33 8.61 1.03 17.66
CA PHE A 33 7.89 0.11 16.78
C PHE A 33 7.57 -1.21 17.47
N GLU A 34 8.56 -1.85 18.11
CA GLU A 34 8.36 -3.17 18.71
C GLU A 34 7.30 -3.15 19.82
N GLU A 35 7.37 -2.15 20.70
CA GLU A 35 6.43 -1.97 21.80
C GLU A 35 5.00 -1.72 21.29
N GLN A 36 4.86 -0.81 20.33
CA GLN A 36 3.55 -0.40 19.83
C GLN A 36 2.91 -1.44 18.92
N VAL A 37 3.70 -2.16 18.13
CA VAL A 37 3.20 -3.06 17.09
C VAL A 37 3.06 -4.50 17.60
N PHE A 38 4.01 -4.99 18.39
CA PHE A 38 4.06 -6.41 18.77
C PHE A 38 3.68 -6.66 20.23
N LYS A 39 3.82 -5.67 21.12
CA LYS A 39 3.53 -5.83 22.56
C LYS A 39 2.23 -5.15 23.02
N SER A 40 1.60 -4.34 22.17
CA SER A 40 0.37 -3.62 22.52
C SER A 40 -0.88 -4.50 22.60
N GLY A 41 -0.82 -5.75 22.13
CA GLY A 41 -1.98 -6.65 22.02
C GLY A 41 -2.96 -6.25 20.91
N LYS A 42 -2.58 -5.30 20.05
CA LYS A 42 -3.39 -4.79 18.94
C LYS A 42 -2.83 -5.26 17.61
N SER A 43 -3.69 -5.41 16.61
CA SER A 43 -3.24 -5.39 15.22
C SER A 43 -2.78 -3.99 14.87
N ALA A 44 -1.68 -3.84 14.14
CA ALA A 44 -1.22 -2.54 13.67
C ALA A 44 -1.50 -2.37 12.18
N PHE A 45 -2.00 -1.21 11.78
CA PHE A 45 -2.15 -0.79 10.39
C PHE A 45 -1.28 0.43 10.15
N ILE A 46 -0.21 0.25 9.37
CA ILE A 46 0.92 1.17 9.33
C ILE A 46 1.13 1.69 7.91
N LYS A 47 1.17 3.02 7.77
CA LYS A 47 1.48 3.71 6.52
C LYS A 47 2.95 4.12 6.50
N PHE A 48 3.74 3.50 5.63
CA PHE A 48 5.10 3.91 5.32
C PHE A 48 5.08 5.00 4.25
N PHE A 49 5.66 6.16 4.55
CA PHE A 49 5.54 7.34 3.70
C PHE A 49 6.83 8.17 3.60
N ALA A 50 6.79 9.15 2.70
CA ALA A 50 7.75 10.24 2.62
C ALA A 50 6.98 11.58 2.52
N PRO A 51 7.42 12.64 3.21
CA PRO A 51 6.66 13.90 3.33
C PRO A 51 6.54 14.66 2.00
N TRP A 52 7.43 14.41 1.04
CA TRP A 52 7.41 15.04 -0.29
C TRP A 52 6.58 14.25 -1.31
N CYS A 53 6.15 13.03 -1.00
CA CYS A 53 5.40 12.20 -1.94
C CYS A 53 3.96 12.72 -2.16
N GLY A 54 3.61 13.02 -3.42
CA GLY A 54 2.28 13.54 -3.78
C GLY A 54 1.14 12.57 -3.46
N HIS A 55 1.33 11.26 -3.68
CA HIS A 55 0.33 10.24 -3.33
C HIS A 55 0.13 10.13 -1.82
N CYS A 56 1.20 10.28 -1.02
CA CYS A 56 1.10 10.31 0.44
C CYS A 56 0.31 11.54 0.91
N LYS A 57 0.61 12.72 0.37
CA LYS A 57 -0.13 13.96 0.69
C LYS A 57 -1.62 13.85 0.38
N LYS A 58 -1.97 13.24 -0.75
CA LYS A 58 -3.37 13.03 -1.16
C LYS A 58 -4.12 12.10 -0.20
N MET A 59 -3.45 11.06 0.31
CA MET A 59 -4.04 10.07 1.21
C MET A 59 -4.06 10.54 2.68
N LYS A 60 -3.20 11.49 3.05
CA LYS A 60 -3.03 11.95 4.44
C LYS A 60 -4.36 12.31 5.14
N PRO A 61 -5.30 13.06 4.55
CA PRO A 61 -6.55 13.42 5.23
C PRO A 61 -7.39 12.21 5.63
N ASP A 62 -7.51 11.22 4.74
CA ASP A 62 -8.24 9.98 5.00
C ASP A 62 -7.53 9.15 6.08
N TRP A 63 -6.19 9.09 6.03
CA TRP A 63 -5.40 8.35 7.01
C TRP A 63 -5.46 8.98 8.40
N ASP A 64 -5.33 10.30 8.51
CA ASP A 64 -5.43 11.02 9.79
C ASP A 64 -6.84 10.87 10.39
N THR A 65 -7.88 10.89 9.55
CA THR A 65 -9.27 10.66 9.98
C THR A 65 -9.42 9.24 10.53
N LEU A 66 -8.89 8.24 9.82
CA LEU A 66 -8.88 6.85 10.29
C LEU A 66 -8.14 6.72 11.62
N ALA A 67 -6.96 7.34 11.74
CA ALA A 67 -6.16 7.28 12.97
C ALA A 67 -6.91 7.90 14.16
N THR A 68 -7.60 9.01 13.93
CA THR A 68 -8.44 9.66 14.96
C THR A 68 -9.60 8.77 15.39
N GLU A 69 -10.29 8.10 14.45
CA GLU A 69 -11.42 7.22 14.77
C GLU A 69 -11.00 5.97 15.56
N TYR A 70 -9.77 5.51 15.37
CA TYR A 70 -9.21 4.32 16.03
C TYR A 70 -8.28 4.66 17.21
N GLU A 71 -8.14 5.94 17.59
CA GLU A 71 -7.23 6.37 18.67
C GLU A 71 -7.54 5.67 20.01
N SER A 72 -8.83 5.44 20.29
CA SER A 72 -9.31 4.74 21.49
C SER A 72 -9.57 3.25 21.27
N SER A 73 -9.19 2.69 20.12
CA SER A 73 -9.39 1.26 19.84
C SER A 73 -8.47 0.40 20.72
N ASP A 74 -9.05 -0.63 21.32
CA ASP A 74 -8.34 -1.69 22.04
C ASP A 74 -7.84 -2.82 21.12
N LYS A 75 -8.27 -2.81 19.84
CA LYS A 75 -7.98 -3.89 18.88
C LYS A 75 -7.01 -3.51 17.78
N VAL A 76 -7.04 -2.24 17.35
CA VAL A 76 -6.31 -1.79 16.17
C VAL A 76 -5.53 -0.52 16.47
N LEU A 77 -4.25 -0.53 16.11
CA LEU A 77 -3.38 0.63 16.12
C LEU A 77 -3.26 1.17 14.69
N ILE A 78 -3.57 2.45 14.47
CA ILE A 78 -3.29 3.13 13.20
C ILE A 78 -2.07 4.03 13.40
N ALA A 79 -1.03 3.83 12.60
CA ALA A 79 0.22 4.57 12.75
C ALA A 79 0.87 4.87 11.41
N ASP A 80 1.90 5.70 11.41
CA ASP A 80 2.75 5.91 10.25
C ASP A 80 4.24 5.85 10.57
N VAL A 81 5.04 5.69 9.53
CA VAL A 81 6.51 5.63 9.60
C VAL A 81 7.06 6.54 8.51
N ASP A 82 7.82 7.57 8.90
CA ASP A 82 8.53 8.42 7.94
C ASP A 82 9.85 7.74 7.52
N CYS A 83 9.87 7.23 6.29
CA CYS A 83 11.01 6.56 5.69
C CYS A 83 12.17 7.49 5.32
N THR A 84 12.00 8.80 5.50
CA THR A 84 13.01 9.83 5.21
C THR A 84 13.67 10.38 6.48
N ALA A 85 13.17 9.99 7.65
CA ALA A 85 13.67 10.42 8.96
C ALA A 85 14.08 9.19 9.80
N ALA A 86 13.67 9.13 11.06
CA ALA A 86 14.02 8.06 12.00
C ALA A 86 13.52 6.68 11.54
N GLY A 87 12.44 6.63 10.74
CA GLY A 87 11.82 5.40 10.26
C GLY A 87 12.56 4.68 9.12
N LYS A 88 13.64 5.23 8.57
CA LYS A 88 14.33 4.67 7.40
C LYS A 88 14.69 3.18 7.57
N SER A 89 15.25 2.79 8.71
CA SER A 89 15.65 1.40 8.95
C SER A 89 14.46 0.44 9.01
N LEU A 90 13.29 0.89 9.49
CA LEU A 90 12.05 0.11 9.46
C LEU A 90 11.57 -0.09 8.02
N CYS A 91 11.64 0.96 7.20
CA CYS A 91 11.24 0.88 5.80
C CYS A 91 12.15 -0.09 5.01
N ASP A 92 13.45 -0.08 5.29
CA ASP A 92 14.40 -1.04 4.72
C ASP A 92 14.09 -2.47 5.21
N LYS A 93 13.86 -2.67 6.53
CA LYS A 93 13.51 -3.96 7.13
C LYS A 93 12.26 -4.58 6.51
N TYR A 94 11.21 -3.79 6.32
CA TYR A 94 9.92 -4.24 5.78
C TYR A 94 9.82 -4.11 4.26
N GLY A 95 10.94 -3.95 3.55
CA GLY A 95 10.98 -4.01 2.09
C GLY A 95 10.18 -2.93 1.36
N VAL A 96 10.07 -1.73 1.95
CA VAL A 96 9.30 -0.61 1.36
C VAL A 96 10.06 -0.01 0.18
N LYS A 97 9.62 -0.35 -1.05
CA LYS A 97 10.25 0.10 -2.31
C LYS A 97 9.60 1.33 -2.94
N GLY A 98 8.50 1.83 -2.38
CA GLY A 98 7.74 2.96 -2.92
C GLY A 98 6.72 3.50 -1.92
N PHE A 99 6.18 4.69 -2.19
CA PHE A 99 5.31 5.41 -1.26
C PHE A 99 3.97 5.84 -1.88
N PRO A 100 2.87 5.83 -1.11
CA PRO A 100 2.74 5.17 0.18
C PRO A 100 2.71 3.65 0.00
N THR A 101 3.35 2.94 0.93
CA THR A 101 3.18 1.50 1.15
C THR A 101 2.45 1.34 2.47
N ILE A 102 1.41 0.50 2.49
CA ILE A 102 0.61 0.28 3.68
C ILE A 102 0.76 -1.19 4.04
N LYS A 103 1.11 -1.47 5.29
CA LYS A 103 1.20 -2.83 5.81
C LYS A 103 0.36 -2.97 7.05
N TYR A 104 -0.08 -4.19 7.33
CA TYR A 104 -0.70 -4.52 8.60
C TYR A 104 0.07 -5.65 9.28
N PHE A 105 0.00 -5.65 10.60
CA PHE A 105 0.68 -6.59 11.48
C PHE A 105 -0.37 -7.16 12.43
N ASN A 106 -0.47 -8.49 12.47
CA ASN A 106 -1.35 -9.21 13.36
C ASN A 106 -0.49 -10.09 14.27
N PRO A 107 -0.04 -9.56 15.43
CA PRO A 107 0.74 -10.33 16.38
C PRO A 107 0.04 -11.68 16.67
N PRO A 108 0.80 -12.79 16.76
CA PRO A 108 2.25 -12.87 16.86
C PRO A 108 3.04 -12.82 15.53
N ASP A 109 2.38 -12.60 14.38
CA ASP A 109 3.11 -12.43 13.12
C ASP A 109 3.91 -11.13 13.10
N GLU A 110 5.21 -11.25 12.78
CA GLU A 110 6.14 -10.12 12.70
C GLU A 110 6.52 -9.74 11.27
N GLU A 111 6.15 -10.55 10.27
CA GLU A 111 6.56 -10.34 8.87
C GLU A 111 5.82 -9.17 8.24
N GLY A 112 4.54 -8.99 8.58
CA GLY A 112 3.74 -7.83 8.18
C GLY A 112 3.31 -7.90 6.71
N GLU A 113 2.01 -7.98 6.51
CA GLU A 113 1.39 -8.19 5.21
C GLU A 113 1.11 -6.87 4.48
N ASP A 114 1.21 -6.88 3.15
CA ASP A 114 0.89 -5.71 2.33
C ASP A 114 -0.62 -5.51 2.19
N TYR A 115 -1.10 -4.31 2.51
CA TYR A 115 -2.45 -3.91 2.14
C TYR A 115 -2.52 -3.48 0.67
N LYS A 116 -3.30 -4.22 -0.13
CA LYS A 116 -3.50 -3.98 -1.57
C LYS A 116 -4.87 -3.37 -1.91
N GLY A 117 -5.66 -3.01 -0.91
CA GLY A 117 -6.99 -2.42 -1.11
C GLY A 117 -6.95 -0.95 -1.53
N GLY A 118 -8.14 -0.35 -1.62
CA GLY A 118 -8.32 1.05 -1.98
C GLY A 118 -7.81 2.01 -0.89
N ARG A 119 -7.42 3.22 -1.28
CA ARG A 119 -6.83 4.23 -0.36
C ARG A 119 -7.81 5.31 0.08
N SER A 120 -9.10 5.12 -0.20
CA SER A 120 -10.15 6.00 0.28
C SER A 120 -10.45 5.71 1.74
N LEU A 121 -10.93 6.70 2.48
CA LEU A 121 -11.38 6.50 3.86
C LEU A 121 -12.32 5.29 4.02
N SER A 122 -13.26 5.08 3.09
CA SER A 122 -14.20 3.95 3.15
C SER A 122 -13.53 2.59 3.01
N ASP A 123 -12.56 2.47 2.09
CA ASP A 123 -11.84 1.20 1.87
C ASP A 123 -10.92 0.88 3.05
N LEU A 124 -10.27 1.92 3.60
CA LEU A 124 -9.40 1.79 4.75
C LEU A 124 -10.17 1.41 6.01
N LYS A 125 -11.33 2.05 6.26
CA LYS A 125 -12.21 1.69 7.38
C LYS A 125 -12.73 0.27 7.29
N LYS A 126 -13.15 -0.15 6.09
CA LYS A 126 -13.64 -1.50 5.87
C LYS A 126 -12.57 -2.53 6.29
N PHE A 127 -11.34 -2.32 5.84
CA PHE A 127 -10.24 -3.20 6.20
C PHE A 127 -9.87 -3.10 7.69
N ALA A 128 -9.75 -1.89 8.25
CA ALA A 128 -9.44 -1.69 9.65
C ALA A 128 -10.48 -2.30 10.60
N ALA A 129 -11.73 -2.47 10.17
CA ALA A 129 -12.77 -3.17 10.93
C ALA A 129 -12.63 -4.70 10.89
N GLU A 130 -11.95 -5.24 9.87
CA GLU A 130 -11.60 -6.66 9.78
C GLU A 130 -10.32 -6.99 10.57
N LEU A 131 -9.52 -5.97 10.92
CA LEU A 131 -8.36 -6.11 11.78
C LEU A 131 -8.75 -6.27 13.26
N GLY A 132 -7.93 -7.01 13.97
CA GLY A 132 -8.05 -7.24 15.41
C GLY A 132 -7.11 -8.37 15.83
N PRO A 133 -6.86 -8.52 17.14
CA PRO A 133 -5.94 -9.54 17.65
C PRO A 133 -6.28 -10.90 17.03
N GLY A 134 -5.31 -11.45 16.31
CA GLY A 134 -5.51 -12.66 15.51
C GLY A 134 -5.81 -13.88 16.35
N CYS A 135 -6.06 -15.00 15.69
CA CYS A 135 -6.09 -16.30 16.35
C CYS A 135 -4.68 -16.64 16.88
N SER A 136 -4.53 -16.78 18.20
CA SER A 136 -3.28 -17.19 18.83
C SER A 136 -3.54 -18.02 20.09
N VAL A 137 -2.46 -18.54 20.70
CA VAL A 137 -2.55 -19.28 21.97
C VAL A 137 -3.04 -18.41 23.12
N ASP A 138 -2.81 -17.09 23.06
CA ASP A 138 -3.22 -16.13 24.08
C ASP A 138 -4.61 -15.52 23.79
N THR A 139 -5.11 -15.69 22.57
CA THR A 139 -6.37 -15.10 22.06
C THR A 139 -7.23 -16.15 21.35
N MET A 140 -7.35 -17.33 21.94
CA MET A 140 -8.08 -18.47 21.34
C MET A 140 -9.56 -18.16 21.07
N GLU A 141 -10.15 -17.19 21.77
CA GLU A 141 -11.50 -16.69 21.54
C GLU A 141 -11.68 -16.03 20.16
N ASN A 142 -10.59 -15.56 19.55
CA ASN A 142 -10.60 -14.95 18.21
C ASN A 142 -10.37 -15.98 17.08
N CYS A 143 -10.18 -17.26 17.42
CA CYS A 143 -10.04 -18.36 16.47
C CYS A 143 -11.39 -18.96 16.06
N SER A 144 -11.54 -19.32 14.79
CA SER A 144 -12.60 -20.25 14.34
C SER A 144 -12.41 -21.64 14.98
N ASP A 145 -13.45 -22.46 14.98
CA ASP A 145 -13.35 -23.82 15.51
C ASP A 145 -12.37 -24.68 14.70
N GLU A 146 -12.25 -24.45 13.38
CA GLU A 146 -11.21 -25.10 12.57
C GLU A 146 -9.81 -24.63 12.97
N GLN A 147 -9.62 -23.32 13.13
CA GLN A 147 -8.33 -22.74 13.54
C GLN A 147 -7.90 -23.25 14.92
N LYS A 148 -8.83 -23.45 15.86
CA LYS A 148 -8.53 -24.01 17.18
C LYS A 148 -8.03 -25.45 17.07
N ALA A 149 -8.68 -26.28 16.25
CA ALA A 149 -8.30 -27.68 16.08
C ALA A 149 -6.90 -27.80 15.44
N GLU A 150 -6.62 -26.96 14.45
CA GLU A 150 -5.31 -26.90 13.79
C GLU A 150 -4.24 -26.35 14.74
N LEU A 151 -4.53 -25.26 15.45
CA LEU A 151 -3.62 -24.69 16.44
C LEU A 151 -3.29 -25.69 17.56
N GLN A 152 -4.26 -26.48 18.02
CA GLN A 152 -4.00 -27.54 19.00
C GLN A 152 -3.00 -28.57 18.48
N THR A 153 -3.09 -28.94 17.20
CA THR A 153 -2.11 -29.85 16.58
C THR A 153 -0.70 -29.28 16.65
N TYR A 154 -0.54 -27.97 16.41
CA TYR A 154 0.76 -27.31 16.54
C TYR A 154 1.21 -27.12 18.00
N ILE A 155 0.29 -26.86 18.93
CA ILE A 155 0.58 -26.78 20.37
C ILE A 155 1.15 -28.11 20.88
N ASP A 156 0.57 -29.23 20.42
CA ASP A 156 0.97 -30.59 20.81
C ASP A 156 2.35 -31.00 20.23
N MET A 157 2.86 -30.29 19.22
CA MET A 157 4.23 -30.46 18.72
C MET A 157 5.27 -29.89 19.71
N SER A 158 6.51 -30.38 19.63
CA SER A 158 7.60 -29.76 20.39
C SER A 158 7.94 -28.37 19.84
N ALA A 159 8.51 -27.50 20.68
CA ALA A 159 8.99 -26.20 20.23
C ALA A 159 10.07 -26.32 19.14
N GLU A 160 10.89 -27.38 19.21
CA GLU A 160 11.92 -27.70 18.22
C GLU A 160 11.31 -28.08 16.87
N ASP A 161 10.28 -28.93 16.87
CA ASP A 161 9.60 -29.34 15.63
C ASP A 161 8.87 -28.16 14.98
N ARG A 162 8.22 -27.30 15.78
CA ARG A 162 7.61 -26.07 15.27
C ARG A 162 8.65 -25.13 14.66
N ALA A 163 9.77 -24.92 15.34
CA ALA A 163 10.84 -24.05 14.84
C ALA A 163 11.43 -24.57 13.53
N LYS A 164 11.64 -25.88 13.42
CA LYS A 164 12.11 -26.52 12.19
C LYS A 164 11.09 -26.40 11.05
N MET A 165 9.82 -26.68 11.30
CA MET A 165 8.77 -26.53 10.30
C MET A 165 8.70 -25.08 9.77
N LEU A 166 8.86 -24.10 10.66
CA LEU A 166 8.91 -22.69 10.28
C LEU A 166 10.14 -22.38 9.42
N GLU A 167 11.32 -22.89 9.76
CA GLU A 167 12.55 -22.71 8.97
C GLU A 167 12.41 -23.34 7.56
N ASP A 168 11.91 -24.58 7.49
CA ASP A 168 11.71 -25.31 6.25
C ASP A 168 10.75 -24.52 5.33
N LEU A 169 9.58 -24.11 5.85
CA LEU A 169 8.61 -23.30 5.10
C LEU A 169 9.18 -21.96 4.64
N LYS A 170 9.93 -21.25 5.51
CA LYS A 170 10.58 -19.98 5.13
C LYS A 170 11.61 -20.17 4.03
N THR A 171 12.36 -21.27 4.08
CA THR A 171 13.35 -21.61 3.06
C THR A 171 12.70 -21.96 1.72
N GLU A 172 11.62 -22.74 1.76
CA GLU A 172 10.83 -23.06 0.56
C GLU A 172 10.21 -21.81 -0.07
N LEU A 173 9.61 -20.92 0.75
CA LEU A 173 9.02 -19.68 0.28
C LEU A 173 10.06 -18.76 -0.36
N LYS A 174 11.18 -18.52 0.33
CA LYS A 174 12.29 -17.72 -0.20
C LYS A 174 12.80 -18.28 -1.54
N THR A 175 12.96 -19.60 -1.62
CA THR A 175 13.39 -20.27 -2.86
C THR A 175 12.35 -20.08 -3.98
N ALA A 176 11.06 -20.12 -3.66
CA ALA A 176 9.99 -19.87 -4.62
C ALA A 176 9.96 -18.41 -5.10
N GLU A 177 10.15 -17.44 -4.20
CA GLU A 177 10.25 -16.01 -4.52
C GLU A 177 11.44 -15.71 -5.44
N GLU A 178 12.63 -16.25 -5.14
CA GLU A 178 13.82 -16.06 -5.99
C GLU A 178 13.63 -16.65 -7.40
N LYS A 179 12.96 -17.81 -7.50
CA LYS A 179 12.57 -18.40 -8.79
C LYS A 179 11.55 -17.53 -9.53
N HIS A 180 10.56 -17.00 -8.82
CA HIS A 180 9.57 -16.09 -9.39
C HIS A 180 10.21 -14.80 -9.93
N ASP A 181 11.12 -14.19 -9.16
CA ASP A 181 11.87 -13.00 -9.56
C ASP A 181 12.74 -13.25 -10.80
N THR A 182 13.37 -14.43 -10.87
CA THR A 182 14.15 -14.85 -12.04
C THR A 182 13.26 -14.96 -13.27
N LEU A 183 12.11 -15.64 -13.13
CA LEU A 183 11.12 -15.78 -14.20
C LEU A 183 10.60 -14.42 -14.68
N LEU A 184 10.32 -13.49 -13.76
CA LEU A 184 9.87 -12.15 -14.12
C LEU A 184 10.91 -11.40 -14.96
N LYS A 185 12.19 -11.47 -14.62
CA LYS A 185 13.27 -10.81 -15.38
C LYS A 185 13.40 -11.38 -16.78
N GLU A 186 13.37 -12.71 -16.91
CA GLU A 186 13.41 -13.40 -18.20
C GLU A 186 12.21 -13.06 -19.07
N LEU A 187 11.01 -13.04 -18.48
CA LEU A 187 9.78 -12.67 -19.17
C LEU A 187 9.80 -11.22 -19.64
N GLN A 188 10.26 -10.29 -18.80
CA GLN A 188 10.40 -8.87 -19.17
C GLN A 188 11.39 -8.68 -20.32
N ALA A 189 12.53 -9.38 -20.30
CA ALA A 189 13.50 -9.34 -21.39
C ALA A 189 12.90 -9.88 -22.70
N THR A 190 12.23 -11.03 -22.62
CA THR A 190 11.57 -11.67 -23.77
C THR A 190 10.45 -10.80 -24.33
N TYR A 191 9.64 -10.19 -23.46
CA TYR A 191 8.56 -9.29 -23.86
C TYR A 191 9.11 -8.07 -24.59
N LYS A 192 10.16 -7.43 -24.04
CA LYS A 192 10.82 -6.29 -24.68
C LYS A 192 11.37 -6.68 -26.05
N GLU A 193 12.09 -7.79 -26.15
CA GLU A 193 12.63 -8.28 -27.43
C GLU A 193 11.52 -8.55 -28.45
N SER A 194 10.42 -9.16 -28.02
CA SER A 194 9.24 -9.40 -28.87
C SER A 194 8.63 -8.10 -29.37
N MET A 195 8.46 -7.11 -28.48
CA MET A 195 7.94 -5.79 -28.81
C MET A 195 8.84 -5.06 -29.82
N ASP A 196 10.15 -5.03 -29.59
CA ASP A 196 11.12 -4.42 -30.49
C ASP A 196 11.09 -5.08 -31.89
N LYS A 197 10.97 -6.42 -31.95
CA LYS A 197 10.81 -7.15 -33.21
C LYS A 197 9.51 -6.81 -33.94
N VAL A 198 8.39 -6.69 -33.22
CA VAL A 198 7.09 -6.32 -33.80
C VAL A 198 7.14 -4.90 -34.34
N GLU A 199 7.75 -3.97 -33.62
CA GLU A 199 7.93 -2.58 -34.07
C GLU A 199 8.80 -2.52 -35.33
N ALA A 200 9.97 -3.15 -35.32
CA ALA A 200 10.85 -3.21 -36.48
C ALA A 200 10.17 -3.84 -37.70
N LEU A 201 9.37 -4.91 -37.51
CA LEU A 201 8.61 -5.52 -38.60
C LEU A 201 7.52 -4.59 -39.12
N LYS A 202 6.81 -3.86 -38.25
CA LYS A 202 5.81 -2.87 -38.66
C LYS A 202 6.45 -1.77 -39.50
N GLU A 203 7.58 -1.23 -39.07
CA GLU A 203 8.31 -0.20 -39.81
C GLU A 203 8.79 -0.71 -41.17
N ALA A 204 9.42 -1.89 -41.20
CA ALA A 204 9.92 -2.50 -42.44
C ALA A 204 8.78 -2.87 -43.41
N SER A 205 7.64 -3.32 -42.90
CA SER A 205 6.50 -3.74 -43.71
C SER A 205 5.57 -2.61 -44.12
N ALA A 206 5.54 -1.48 -43.40
CA ALA A 206 4.61 -0.38 -43.67
C ALA A 206 4.68 0.17 -45.12
N PRO A 207 5.86 0.39 -45.74
CA PRO A 207 5.94 0.83 -47.13
C PRO A 207 5.38 -0.22 -48.10
N LYS A 208 5.71 -1.50 -47.88
CA LYS A 208 5.22 -2.62 -48.70
C LYS A 208 3.71 -2.76 -48.59
N ILE A 209 3.16 -2.69 -47.37
CA ILE A 209 1.72 -2.71 -47.10
C ILE A 209 1.02 -1.54 -47.81
N LYS A 210 1.61 -0.33 -47.75
CA LYS A 210 1.06 0.85 -48.44
C LYS A 210 1.01 0.66 -49.95
N LEU A 211 2.09 0.16 -50.56
CA LEU A 211 2.14 -0.11 -52.00
C LEU A 211 1.15 -1.19 -52.42
N LEU A 212 1.06 -2.28 -51.66
CA LEU A 212 0.10 -3.36 -51.91
C LEU A 212 -1.35 -2.85 -51.85
N LYS A 213 -1.69 -2.02 -50.86
CA LYS A 213 -3.00 -1.37 -50.77
C LYS A 213 -3.27 -0.45 -51.96
N ALA A 214 -2.29 0.35 -52.38
CA ALA A 214 -2.42 1.25 -53.52
C ALA A 214 -2.57 0.49 -54.86
N ALA A 215 -1.96 -0.69 -54.98
CA ALA A 215 -2.04 -1.54 -56.17
C ALA A 215 -3.34 -2.36 -56.25
N THR A 216 -4.15 -2.40 -55.19
CA THR A 216 -5.42 -3.14 -55.18
C THR A 216 -6.51 -2.25 -55.81
N PRO A 217 -7.09 -2.62 -56.97
CA PRO A 217 -8.16 -1.84 -57.58
C PRO A 217 -9.35 -1.74 -56.63
N SER A 218 -9.88 -0.53 -56.43
CA SER A 218 -11.15 -0.39 -55.70
C SER A 218 -12.25 -1.10 -56.49
N ALA A 219 -13.06 -1.94 -55.82
CA ALA A 219 -14.20 -2.67 -56.38
C ALA A 219 -15.34 -1.79 -56.95
N LYS A 220 -15.07 -0.51 -57.25
CA LYS A 220 -15.96 0.44 -57.91
C LYS A 220 -15.26 1.07 -59.11
N LYS A 221 -14.96 0.28 -60.14
CA LYS A 221 -14.84 0.72 -61.56
C LYS A 221 -14.61 -0.44 -62.53
N GLU A 222 -15.30 -1.57 -62.34
CA GLU A 222 -15.62 -2.48 -63.46
C GLU A 222 -17.04 -2.18 -63.93
N ALA A 223 -17.23 -1.00 -64.47
CA ALA A 223 -18.34 -0.69 -65.35
C ALA A 223 -17.87 0.44 -66.26
N VAL A 224 -18.11 0.26 -67.56
CA VAL A 224 -17.83 1.20 -68.66
C VAL A 224 -16.38 1.15 -69.17
N LYS A 225 -16.12 0.24 -70.12
CA LYS A 225 -15.83 0.59 -71.53
C LYS A 225 -15.50 -0.69 -72.32
N ASP A 226 -16.53 -1.27 -72.92
CA ASP A 226 -16.41 -2.08 -74.14
C ASP A 226 -17.62 -1.70 -75.03
N GLU A 227 -17.56 -0.49 -75.57
CA GLU A 227 -18.25 -0.07 -76.79
C GLU A 227 -17.32 0.93 -77.48
N MET A 228 -16.63 0.48 -78.52
CA MET A 228 -16.26 1.18 -79.76
C MET A 228 -15.54 0.23 -80.71
#